data_AF-A0A665VJB4-F1
#
_entry.id   AF-A0A665VJB4-F1
#
_cell.length_a   1.000
_cell.length_b   1.000
_cell.length_c   1.000
_cell.angle_alpha   90.00
_cell.angle_beta   90.00
_cell.angle_gamma   90.00
#
_symmetry.space_group_name_H-M   'P 1'
#
loop_
_entity.id
_entity.type
_entity.pdbx_description
1 polymer ?
#
loop_
_entity_poly.entity_id
_entity_poly.type
_entity_poly.pdbx_seq_one_letter_code
_entity_poly.pdbx_strand_id
1 'polypeptide(L)'
;MNEKGIKTLFTIKNQVTLNVELTAEQWKSKWEKERDKNKTLRNTVTWLETELNRWRSGESVPAEEQFDKEKAKSEVQAIETAQNNDKTAPAPALSTLPGVPLSGAEKEKCEAEMAKLYKQLDDKDEEINQQSQLVENLRQQMLDQEELLASSHRDHDTLQTELNRLLAENEASKEEVKEVLQALEELALNYDQKSQEVEIKTREFEALSEELNEKSSSLASIDSELQKLKEMTNHQKKRVTEMMSSLLKDLAEIGIAVGSNDIKYQESSGVIDEEFTVARLYISKMKSDVKAMVKRSKQLESSKAESTQKLEETESELTSSKLRISQYEAKIKSLTDCLQNVEQKKRQLEENVDSLSEEIVRIKAQEKVNTMEKDSEIQSANEVKEAVEKQIQSHREAHQRQIGSLRDELDSKEKLITELQDLNQEIKLEQERLRMEHEKLKAADQEKSRQLQELTVQQDRQEQARQDLKGLEETVARELQTLHNLRRLFVRDLSSRVKKVKCLHIINTVMAHYCCNHHFLSGLVRDNAELRCEIPKMEKRLRATAERVIALETALKEAKDNAAREQKRYQQEVERIKDSVKPVNMGRRGSHLACVSRSNLMNHPEEES
;
A
#
# COMPACT_ATOMS: atom_id res chain seq x y z
N MET A 1 44.64 -68.63 -28.07
CA MET A 1 44.43 -67.46 -28.96
C MET A 1 45.63 -66.56 -28.78
N ASN A 2 46.25 -66.10 -29.86
CA ASN A 2 47.57 -65.46 -29.81
C ASN A 2 47.48 -64.02 -30.31
N GLU A 3 47.80 -63.06 -29.45
CA GLU A 3 48.31 -61.78 -29.92
C GLU A 3 49.51 -61.40 -29.03
N LYS A 4 50.69 -61.37 -29.65
CA LYS A 4 51.95 -61.19 -28.93
C LYS A 4 52.20 -59.70 -28.74
N GLY A 5 52.12 -59.23 -27.50
CA GLY A 5 52.64 -57.92 -27.13
C GLY A 5 54.15 -57.87 -27.32
N ILE A 6 54.62 -57.48 -28.51
CA ILE A 6 56.05 -57.34 -28.82
C ILE A 6 56.57 -56.11 -28.09
N LYS A 7 57.20 -56.34 -26.93
CA LYS A 7 58.09 -55.37 -26.30
C LYS A 7 59.30 -55.16 -27.20
N THR A 8 59.29 -54.12 -28.01
CA THR A 8 60.51 -53.61 -28.67
C THR A 8 61.42 -53.02 -27.59
N LEU A 9 62.42 -53.80 -27.15
CA LEU A 9 63.56 -53.24 -26.43
C LEU A 9 64.27 -52.26 -27.38
N PHE A 10 64.32 -50.98 -27.00
CA PHE A 10 65.22 -50.02 -27.64
C PHE A 10 66.67 -50.38 -27.34
N THR A 11 67.22 -51.30 -28.13
CA THR A 11 68.63 -51.65 -28.11
C THR A 11 69.40 -50.50 -28.74
N ILE A 12 69.85 -49.56 -27.91
CA ILE A 12 70.72 -48.47 -28.35
C ILE A 12 72.03 -49.11 -28.84
N LYS A 13 72.20 -49.17 -30.17
CA LYS A 13 73.47 -49.55 -30.81
C LYS A 13 74.46 -48.42 -30.57
N ASN A 14 75.18 -48.50 -29.45
CA ASN A 14 76.19 -47.51 -29.09
C ASN A 14 77.39 -47.64 -30.06
N GLN A 15 77.42 -46.78 -31.08
CA GLN A 15 78.36 -46.88 -32.20
C GLN A 15 79.68 -46.19 -31.85
N VAL A 16 80.46 -46.84 -30.99
CA VAL A 16 81.78 -46.36 -30.54
C VAL A 16 82.76 -46.35 -31.70
N THR A 17 82.97 -45.17 -32.29
CA THR A 17 84.12 -44.88 -33.15
C THR A 17 85.35 -44.61 -32.28
N LEU A 18 86.50 -45.16 -32.67
CA LEU A 18 87.79 -44.84 -32.05
C LEU A 18 88.03 -43.32 -32.06
N ASN A 19 88.45 -42.76 -30.93
CA ASN A 19 88.94 -41.39 -30.86
C ASN A 19 90.23 -41.31 -31.70
N VAL A 20 90.12 -40.77 -32.91
CA VAL A 20 91.27 -40.35 -33.71
C VAL A 20 91.64 -38.95 -33.25
N GLU A 21 92.86 -38.76 -32.80
CA GLU A 21 93.43 -37.44 -32.54
C GLU A 21 93.67 -36.74 -33.88
N LEU A 22 92.70 -35.93 -34.28
CA LEU A 22 92.74 -35.11 -35.49
C LEU A 22 93.44 -33.79 -35.16
N THR A 23 94.27 -33.29 -36.08
CA THR A 23 94.82 -31.93 -35.94
C THR A 23 93.71 -30.88 -35.99
N ALA A 24 93.97 -29.67 -35.50
CA ALA A 24 92.98 -28.58 -35.49
C ALA A 24 92.41 -28.29 -36.90
N GLU A 25 93.24 -28.41 -37.94
CA GLU A 25 92.87 -28.27 -39.34
C GLU A 25 91.95 -29.40 -39.82
N GLN A 26 92.24 -30.65 -39.43
CA GLN A 26 91.38 -31.81 -39.73
C GLN A 26 90.04 -31.74 -38.99
N TRP A 27 90.02 -31.22 -37.75
CA TRP A 27 88.79 -30.92 -37.03
C TRP A 27 87.98 -29.82 -37.71
N LYS A 28 88.62 -28.72 -38.10
CA LYS A 28 87.98 -27.62 -38.84
C LYS A 28 87.37 -28.13 -40.16
N SER A 29 88.13 -28.87 -40.97
CA SER A 29 87.67 -29.46 -42.22
C SER A 29 86.47 -30.40 -42.02
N LYS A 30 86.50 -31.29 -41.01
CA LYS A 30 85.33 -32.15 -40.69
C LYS A 30 84.12 -31.35 -40.22
N TRP A 31 84.32 -30.31 -39.41
CA TRP A 31 83.23 -29.45 -38.95
C TRP A 31 82.63 -28.64 -40.11
N GLU A 32 83.44 -28.10 -41.02
CA GLU A 32 82.96 -27.40 -42.22
C GLU A 32 82.17 -28.36 -43.13
N LYS A 33 82.69 -29.58 -43.37
CA LYS A 33 81.98 -30.62 -44.12
C LYS A 33 80.61 -30.96 -43.50
N GLU A 34 80.55 -31.13 -42.19
CA GLU A 34 79.30 -31.48 -41.51
C GLU A 34 78.34 -30.29 -41.38
N ARG A 35 78.84 -29.07 -41.16
CA ARG A 35 78.07 -27.82 -41.19
C ARG A 35 77.40 -27.62 -42.54
N ASP A 36 78.14 -27.80 -43.64
CA ASP A 36 77.63 -27.51 -44.99
C ASP A 36 76.67 -28.62 -45.46
N LYS A 37 76.90 -29.88 -45.09
CA LYS A 37 75.86 -30.93 -45.15
C LYS A 37 74.60 -30.54 -44.37
N ASN A 38 74.74 -30.10 -43.12
CA ASN A 38 73.61 -29.73 -42.27
C ASN A 38 72.82 -28.55 -42.85
N LYS A 39 73.50 -27.60 -43.50
CA LYS A 39 72.91 -26.49 -44.26
C LYS A 39 72.08 -26.99 -45.44
N THR A 40 72.63 -27.86 -46.29
CA THR A 40 71.89 -28.45 -47.43
C THR A 40 70.68 -29.27 -46.98
N LEU A 41 70.81 -30.02 -45.88
CA LEU A 41 69.70 -30.77 -45.28
C LEU A 41 68.62 -29.85 -44.68
N ARG A 42 68.98 -28.72 -44.04
CA ARG A 42 68.01 -27.71 -43.57
C ARG A 42 67.27 -27.07 -44.73
N ASN A 43 67.97 -26.65 -45.78
CA ASN A 43 67.35 -26.10 -46.99
C ASN A 43 66.33 -27.10 -47.59
N THR A 44 66.70 -28.39 -47.62
CA THR A 44 65.83 -29.48 -48.07
C THR A 44 64.58 -29.64 -47.20
N VAL A 45 64.72 -29.54 -45.88
CA VAL A 45 63.58 -29.61 -44.93
C VAL A 45 62.67 -28.39 -45.10
N THR A 46 63.20 -27.16 -45.11
CA THR A 46 62.39 -25.94 -45.28
C THR A 46 61.64 -25.95 -46.61
N TRP A 47 62.27 -26.44 -47.68
CA TRP A 47 61.62 -26.62 -48.99
C TRP A 47 60.42 -27.58 -48.88
N LEU A 48 60.60 -28.74 -48.23
CA LEU A 48 59.55 -29.73 -47.98
C LEU A 48 58.44 -29.22 -47.05
N GLU A 49 58.77 -28.32 -46.12
CA GLU A 49 57.79 -27.68 -45.23
C GLU A 49 56.96 -26.62 -45.99
N THR A 50 57.57 -25.81 -46.86
CA THR A 50 56.82 -24.88 -47.72
C THR A 50 55.89 -25.62 -48.67
N GLU A 51 56.36 -26.72 -49.26
CA GLU A 51 55.57 -27.61 -50.12
C GLU A 51 54.37 -28.19 -49.37
N LEU A 52 54.62 -28.85 -48.22
CA LEU A 52 53.59 -29.43 -47.37
C LEU A 52 52.55 -28.40 -46.90
N ASN A 53 52.96 -27.14 -46.70
CA ASN A 53 52.04 -26.06 -46.34
C ASN A 53 51.15 -25.62 -47.52
N ARG A 54 51.64 -25.55 -48.76
CA ARG A 54 50.82 -25.29 -49.96
C ARG A 54 49.70 -26.34 -50.10
N TRP A 55 50.07 -27.62 -50.02
CA TRP A 55 49.12 -28.74 -50.04
C TRP A 55 48.10 -28.66 -48.89
N ARG A 56 48.50 -28.21 -47.69
CA ARG A 56 47.60 -28.02 -46.54
C ARG A 56 46.67 -26.81 -46.67
N SER A 57 47.08 -25.76 -47.40
CA SER A 57 46.20 -24.63 -47.76
C SER A 57 45.25 -24.94 -48.92
N GLY A 58 45.30 -26.14 -49.51
CA GLY A 58 44.43 -26.55 -50.62
C GLY A 58 44.92 -26.12 -52.00
N GLU A 59 46.16 -25.67 -52.12
CA GLU A 59 46.83 -25.42 -53.40
C GLU A 59 47.45 -26.74 -53.92
N SER A 60 47.37 -26.98 -55.23
CA SER A 60 47.98 -28.16 -55.87
C SER A 60 49.26 -27.75 -56.59
N VAL A 61 50.38 -28.37 -56.23
CA VAL A 61 51.71 -28.00 -56.76
C VAL A 61 52.02 -28.76 -58.06
N PRO A 62 52.43 -28.08 -59.15
CA PRO A 62 52.84 -28.72 -60.41
C PRO A 62 53.97 -29.74 -60.26
N ALA A 63 54.06 -30.73 -61.14
CA ALA A 63 55.07 -31.79 -61.06
C ALA A 63 56.51 -31.26 -61.21
N GLU A 64 56.66 -30.15 -61.94
CA GLU A 64 57.92 -29.43 -62.17
C GLU A 64 58.36 -28.63 -60.92
N GLU A 65 57.43 -28.34 -60.00
CA GLU A 65 57.68 -27.66 -58.72
C GLU A 65 57.76 -28.64 -57.53
N GLN A 66 57.60 -29.96 -57.72
CA GLN A 66 57.62 -30.96 -56.64
C GLN A 66 59.05 -31.41 -56.23
N PHE A 67 59.17 -32.05 -55.06
CA PHE A 67 60.47 -32.39 -54.48
C PHE A 67 61.26 -33.46 -55.27
N ASP A 68 62.30 -33.03 -55.98
CA ASP A 68 63.27 -33.94 -56.59
C ASP A 68 64.19 -34.59 -55.53
N LYS A 69 63.72 -35.77 -55.08
CA LYS A 69 64.37 -36.67 -54.13
C LYS A 69 65.64 -37.35 -54.67
N GLU A 70 65.95 -37.22 -55.96
CA GLU A 70 67.15 -37.77 -56.59
C GLU A 70 68.23 -36.70 -56.68
N LYS A 71 67.90 -35.51 -57.20
CA LYS A 71 68.78 -34.32 -57.20
C LYS A 71 69.28 -33.93 -55.81
N ALA A 72 68.39 -33.88 -54.81
CA ALA A 72 68.78 -33.51 -53.44
C ALA A 72 69.78 -34.50 -52.80
N LYS A 73 69.75 -35.79 -53.19
CA LYS A 73 70.77 -36.76 -52.77
C LYS A 73 72.10 -36.54 -53.49
N SER A 74 72.05 -36.25 -54.79
CA SER A 74 73.24 -36.00 -55.60
C SER A 74 74.05 -34.81 -55.09
N GLU A 75 73.41 -33.72 -54.64
CA GLU A 75 74.10 -32.57 -54.04
C GLU A 75 74.84 -32.93 -52.74
N VAL A 76 74.19 -33.68 -51.83
CA VAL A 76 74.81 -34.16 -50.58
C VAL A 76 76.01 -35.08 -50.86
N GLN A 77 75.91 -35.93 -51.89
CA GLN A 77 76.99 -36.85 -52.29
C GLN A 77 78.15 -36.15 -53.02
N ALA A 78 77.88 -35.06 -53.75
CA ALA A 78 78.91 -34.22 -54.35
C ALA A 78 79.75 -33.50 -53.28
N ILE A 79 79.10 -32.91 -52.26
CA ILE A 79 79.76 -32.30 -51.08
C ILE A 79 80.64 -33.34 -50.36
N GLU A 80 80.20 -34.60 -50.31
CA GLU A 80 80.96 -35.66 -49.65
C GLU A 80 82.27 -36.03 -50.39
N THR A 81 82.35 -35.74 -51.69
CA THR A 81 83.45 -36.16 -52.59
C THR A 81 84.48 -35.05 -52.85
N ALA A 82 84.08 -33.77 -52.81
CA ALA A 82 84.82 -32.65 -53.40
C ALA A 82 86.15 -32.23 -52.69
N GLN A 83 86.44 -32.70 -51.47
CA GLN A 83 87.56 -32.22 -50.65
C GLN A 83 88.64 -33.27 -50.30
N ASN A 84 88.63 -34.46 -50.91
CA ASN A 84 89.61 -35.53 -50.60
C ASN A 84 90.99 -35.35 -51.28
N ASN A 85 91.26 -34.22 -51.93
CA ASN A 85 92.54 -33.92 -52.57
C ASN A 85 93.29 -32.80 -51.83
N ASP A 86 94.22 -33.18 -50.96
CA ASP A 86 95.36 -32.33 -50.60
C ASP A 86 96.65 -33.17 -50.57
N LYS A 87 97.77 -32.57 -50.98
CA LYS A 87 99.06 -33.24 -51.17
C LYS A 87 100.12 -32.57 -50.29
N THR A 88 100.49 -33.25 -49.22
CA THR A 88 101.56 -32.79 -48.32
C THR A 88 102.91 -32.74 -49.07
N ALA A 89 103.54 -31.57 -49.08
CA ALA A 89 104.86 -31.37 -49.70
C ALA A 89 106.01 -31.61 -48.69
N PRO A 90 107.15 -32.17 -49.11
CA PRO A 90 108.28 -32.43 -48.23
C PRO A 90 109.18 -31.21 -48.01
N ALA A 91 109.69 -31.03 -46.78
CA ALA A 91 110.68 -30.02 -46.44
C ALA A 91 112.13 -30.49 -46.72
N PRO A 92 113.12 -29.58 -46.91
CA PRO A 92 114.43 -29.93 -47.46
C PRO A 92 115.46 -30.37 -46.40
N ALA A 93 116.40 -31.21 -46.80
CA ALA A 93 117.63 -31.47 -46.04
C ALA A 93 118.68 -30.38 -46.32
N LEU A 94 119.30 -29.84 -45.27
CA LEU A 94 120.39 -28.87 -45.36
C LEU A 94 121.73 -29.58 -45.16
N SER A 95 122.74 -29.26 -45.99
CA SER A 95 124.02 -29.99 -46.03
C SER A 95 125.22 -29.06 -46.16
N THR A 96 126.34 -29.53 -45.61
CA THR A 96 127.74 -29.15 -45.90
C THR A 96 128.31 -27.85 -45.30
N LEU A 97 129.24 -28.08 -44.36
CA LEU A 97 130.60 -27.53 -44.28
C LEU A 97 131.23 -27.09 -45.64
N PRO A 98 132.30 -26.25 -45.69
CA PRO A 98 133.38 -26.19 -44.68
C PRO A 98 133.92 -24.79 -44.31
N GLY A 99 134.77 -24.76 -43.26
CA GLY A 99 135.49 -23.56 -42.85
C GLY A 99 136.75 -23.30 -43.68
N VAL A 100 137.04 -22.01 -43.91
CA VAL A 100 138.27 -21.48 -44.50
C VAL A 100 138.87 -20.45 -43.51
N PRO A 101 140.21 -20.32 -43.36
CA PRO A 101 140.80 -19.43 -42.37
C PRO A 101 140.63 -17.95 -42.79
N LEU A 102 139.62 -17.29 -42.24
CA LEU A 102 139.41 -15.85 -42.42
C LEU A 102 140.61 -15.04 -41.90
N SER A 103 141.07 -14.09 -42.71
CA SER A 103 142.07 -13.08 -42.36
C SER A 103 141.59 -12.19 -41.21
N GLY A 104 142.48 -11.44 -40.55
CA GLY A 104 142.12 -10.60 -39.39
C GLY A 104 140.96 -9.64 -39.69
N ALA A 105 141.02 -8.94 -40.82
CA ALA A 105 139.97 -8.02 -41.28
C ALA A 105 138.71 -8.71 -41.86
N GLU A 106 138.71 -10.04 -41.96
CA GLU A 106 137.54 -10.86 -42.31
C GLU A 106 136.91 -11.49 -41.07
N LYS A 107 137.70 -11.85 -40.06
CA LYS A 107 137.21 -12.21 -38.73
C LYS A 107 136.50 -11.05 -38.06
N GLU A 108 137.11 -9.87 -38.05
CA GLU A 108 136.52 -8.66 -37.46
C GLU A 108 135.18 -8.29 -38.14
N LYS A 109 135.06 -8.54 -39.46
CA LYS A 109 133.78 -8.45 -40.18
C LYS A 109 132.79 -9.54 -39.80
N CYS A 110 133.24 -10.80 -39.69
CA CYS A 110 132.41 -11.94 -39.30
C CYS A 110 131.88 -11.80 -37.85
N GLU A 111 132.70 -11.26 -36.94
CA GLU A 111 132.33 -10.96 -35.55
C GLU A 111 131.36 -9.78 -35.49
N ALA A 112 131.57 -8.73 -36.29
CA ALA A 112 130.61 -7.62 -36.44
C ALA A 112 129.29 -8.07 -37.09
N GLU A 113 129.33 -8.99 -38.05
CA GLU A 113 128.15 -9.57 -38.70
C GLU A 113 127.40 -10.52 -37.76
N MET A 114 128.11 -11.32 -36.96
CA MET A 114 127.52 -12.13 -35.89
C MET A 114 126.88 -11.26 -34.80
N ALA A 115 127.54 -10.18 -34.36
CA ALA A 115 126.96 -9.23 -33.42
C ALA A 115 125.72 -8.52 -33.99
N LYS A 116 125.72 -8.21 -35.29
CA LYS A 116 124.57 -7.67 -36.02
C LYS A 116 123.42 -8.70 -36.13
N LEU A 117 123.71 -9.98 -36.31
CA LEU A 117 122.70 -11.05 -36.33
C LEU A 117 122.10 -11.29 -34.94
N TYR A 118 122.89 -11.30 -33.87
CA TYR A 118 122.36 -11.36 -32.51
C TYR A 118 121.50 -10.15 -32.20
N LYS A 119 121.94 -8.93 -32.54
CA LYS A 119 121.09 -7.75 -32.38
C LYS A 119 119.80 -7.85 -33.22
N GLN A 120 119.85 -8.39 -34.43
CA GLN A 120 118.64 -8.61 -35.24
C GLN A 120 117.71 -9.67 -34.63
N LEU A 121 118.22 -10.59 -33.82
CA LEU A 121 117.40 -11.52 -33.04
C LEU A 121 116.79 -10.80 -31.83
N ASP A 122 117.56 -10.03 -31.06
CA ASP A 122 117.07 -9.21 -29.94
C ASP A 122 115.98 -8.21 -30.40
N ASP A 123 116.24 -7.48 -31.49
CA ASP A 123 115.29 -6.54 -32.12
C ASP A 123 114.01 -7.27 -32.61
N LYS A 124 114.09 -8.57 -32.94
CA LYS A 124 112.94 -9.39 -33.40
C LYS A 124 112.17 -10.05 -32.27
N ASP A 125 112.84 -10.52 -31.23
CA ASP A 125 112.19 -11.05 -30.03
C ASP A 125 111.44 -9.93 -29.29
N GLU A 126 111.96 -8.70 -29.29
CA GLU A 126 111.24 -7.52 -28.79
C GLU A 126 110.07 -7.11 -29.71
N GLU A 127 110.19 -7.25 -31.04
CA GLU A 127 109.03 -7.07 -31.94
C GLU A 127 107.94 -8.13 -31.69
N ILE A 128 108.32 -9.41 -31.47
CA ILE A 128 107.41 -10.50 -31.13
C ILE A 128 106.76 -10.26 -29.76
N ASN A 129 107.51 -9.75 -28.79
CA ASN A 129 107.01 -9.34 -27.47
C ASN A 129 105.95 -8.23 -27.59
N GLN A 130 106.25 -7.17 -28.35
CA GLN A 130 105.31 -6.07 -28.61
C GLN A 130 104.06 -6.54 -29.38
N GLN A 131 104.21 -7.40 -30.40
CA GLN A 131 103.07 -7.99 -31.11
C GLN A 131 102.23 -8.88 -30.19
N SER A 132 102.84 -9.67 -29.31
CA SER A 132 102.13 -10.53 -28.35
C SER A 132 101.34 -9.70 -27.33
N GLN A 133 101.93 -8.62 -26.80
CA GLN A 133 101.25 -7.67 -25.92
C GLN A 133 100.09 -6.98 -26.65
N LEU A 134 100.26 -6.58 -27.91
CA LEU A 134 99.18 -5.99 -28.72
C LEU A 134 98.04 -7.00 -28.94
N VAL A 135 98.35 -8.27 -29.22
CA VAL A 135 97.35 -9.33 -29.40
C VAL A 135 96.56 -9.59 -28.12
N GLU A 136 97.20 -9.68 -26.94
CA GLU A 136 96.44 -9.89 -25.69
C GLU A 136 95.62 -8.66 -25.29
N ASN A 137 96.12 -7.44 -25.56
CA ASN A 137 95.33 -6.21 -25.38
C ASN A 137 94.08 -6.17 -26.29
N LEU A 138 94.22 -6.54 -27.58
CA LEU A 138 93.09 -6.66 -28.50
C LEU A 138 92.13 -7.78 -28.09
N ARG A 139 92.66 -8.90 -27.57
CA ARG A 139 91.87 -10.02 -27.05
C ARG A 139 91.07 -9.61 -25.82
N GLN A 140 91.64 -8.82 -24.90
CA GLN A 140 90.90 -8.27 -23.76
C GLN A 140 89.80 -7.31 -24.24
N GLN A 141 90.09 -6.40 -25.17
CA GLN A 141 89.08 -5.50 -25.75
C GLN A 141 87.92 -6.24 -26.44
N MET A 142 88.19 -7.40 -27.08
CA MET A 142 87.13 -8.27 -27.61
C MET A 142 86.27 -8.89 -26.50
N LEU A 143 86.88 -9.37 -25.40
CA LEU A 143 86.15 -9.92 -24.25
C LEU A 143 85.30 -8.85 -23.56
N ASP A 144 85.83 -7.64 -23.38
CA ASP A 144 85.11 -6.50 -22.80
C ASP A 144 83.88 -6.12 -23.66
N GLN A 145 83.99 -6.21 -24.99
CA GLN A 145 82.87 -6.00 -25.92
C GLN A 145 81.87 -7.16 -25.89
N GLU A 146 82.32 -8.41 -25.81
CA GLU A 146 81.44 -9.58 -25.65
C GLU A 146 80.64 -9.52 -24.34
N GLU A 147 81.26 -9.09 -23.22
CA GLU A 147 80.55 -8.88 -21.96
C GLU A 147 79.54 -7.73 -22.03
N LEU A 148 79.88 -6.59 -22.67
CA LEU A 148 78.98 -5.46 -22.87
C LEU A 148 77.78 -5.80 -23.78
N LEU A 149 77.99 -6.58 -24.83
CA LEU A 149 76.90 -7.11 -25.66
C LEU A 149 76.03 -8.07 -24.85
N ALA A 150 76.65 -8.94 -24.04
CA ALA A 150 75.91 -9.87 -23.19
C ALA A 150 75.14 -9.17 -22.06
N SER A 151 75.61 -8.04 -21.52
CA SER A 151 74.81 -7.23 -20.58
C SER A 151 73.66 -6.53 -21.31
N SER A 152 73.93 -5.89 -22.45
CA SER A 152 72.90 -5.22 -23.26
C SER A 152 71.76 -6.15 -23.69
N HIS A 153 72.06 -7.42 -24.01
CA HIS A 153 71.03 -8.43 -24.27
C HIS A 153 70.21 -8.79 -23.03
N ARG A 154 70.83 -8.98 -21.86
CA ARG A 154 70.10 -9.23 -20.59
C ARG A 154 69.22 -8.05 -20.19
N ASP A 155 69.70 -6.83 -20.40
CA ASP A 155 68.94 -5.60 -20.13
C ASP A 155 67.74 -5.49 -21.08
N HIS A 156 67.92 -5.81 -22.37
CA HIS A 156 66.83 -5.87 -23.34
C HIS A 156 65.78 -6.93 -23.00
N ASP A 157 66.20 -8.16 -22.67
CA ASP A 157 65.30 -9.23 -22.23
C ASP A 157 64.52 -8.82 -20.98
N THR A 158 65.18 -8.19 -20.01
CA THR A 158 64.56 -7.67 -18.78
C THR A 158 63.51 -6.61 -19.12
N LEU A 159 63.86 -5.61 -19.93
CA LEU A 159 62.93 -4.57 -20.38
C LEU A 159 61.74 -5.14 -21.16
N GLN A 160 61.95 -6.18 -21.98
CA GLN A 160 60.88 -6.85 -22.71
C GLN A 160 59.94 -7.63 -21.78
N THR A 161 60.47 -8.27 -20.72
CA THR A 161 59.62 -8.91 -19.71
C THR A 161 58.81 -7.89 -18.89
N GLU A 162 59.40 -6.76 -18.51
CA GLU A 162 58.69 -5.68 -17.82
C GLU A 162 57.63 -5.01 -18.69
N LEU A 163 57.91 -4.78 -19.98
CA LEU A 163 56.91 -4.30 -20.94
C LEU A 163 55.73 -5.28 -21.06
N ASN A 164 56.00 -6.58 -21.15
CA ASN A 164 54.96 -7.61 -21.21
C ASN A 164 54.14 -7.67 -19.91
N ARG A 165 54.78 -7.50 -18.74
CA ARG A 165 54.10 -7.42 -17.43
C ARG A 165 53.17 -6.20 -17.36
N LEU A 166 53.66 -5.03 -17.74
CA LEU A 166 52.88 -3.79 -17.73
C LEU A 166 51.71 -3.82 -18.72
N LEU A 167 51.85 -4.49 -19.87
CA LEU A 167 50.75 -4.71 -20.81
C LEU A 167 49.67 -5.64 -20.22
N ALA A 168 50.06 -6.72 -19.54
CA ALA A 168 49.13 -7.61 -18.86
C ALA A 168 48.37 -6.91 -17.70
N GLU A 169 49.07 -6.09 -16.91
CA GLU A 169 48.47 -5.27 -15.86
C GLU A 169 47.52 -4.20 -16.44
N ASN A 170 47.85 -3.62 -17.61
CA ASN A 170 47.00 -2.65 -18.28
C ASN A 170 45.68 -3.27 -18.79
N GLU A 171 45.71 -4.48 -19.34
CA GLU A 171 44.49 -5.21 -19.72
C GLU A 171 43.69 -5.70 -18.49
N ALA A 172 44.36 -6.13 -17.41
CA ALA A 172 43.67 -6.47 -16.16
C ALA A 172 42.89 -5.26 -15.60
N SER A 173 43.51 -4.09 -15.48
CA SER A 173 42.80 -2.90 -14.99
C SER A 173 41.77 -2.32 -15.99
N LYS A 174 41.85 -2.64 -17.29
CA LYS A 174 40.75 -2.37 -18.23
C LYS A 174 39.53 -3.24 -17.91
N GLU A 175 39.72 -4.50 -17.53
CA GLU A 175 38.61 -5.38 -17.15
C GLU A 175 38.00 -4.94 -15.80
N GLU A 176 38.83 -4.61 -14.80
CA GLU A 176 38.37 -4.02 -13.52
C GLU A 176 37.51 -2.75 -13.76
N VAL A 177 37.91 -1.89 -14.70
CA VAL A 177 37.13 -0.69 -15.07
C VAL A 177 35.81 -1.05 -15.77
N LYS A 178 35.74 -2.11 -16.59
CA LYS A 178 34.47 -2.58 -17.16
C LYS A 178 33.53 -3.13 -16.10
N GLU A 179 34.04 -3.93 -15.16
CA GLU A 179 33.26 -4.47 -14.04
C GLU A 179 32.68 -3.32 -13.18
N VAL A 180 33.49 -2.28 -12.90
CA VAL A 180 33.02 -1.07 -12.20
C VAL A 180 31.97 -0.31 -13.00
N LEU A 181 32.13 -0.17 -14.33
CA LEU A 181 31.14 0.49 -15.18
C LEU A 181 29.81 -0.28 -15.23
N GLN A 182 29.86 -1.61 -15.39
CA GLN A 182 28.66 -2.45 -15.35
C GLN A 182 27.96 -2.35 -13.97
N ALA A 183 28.71 -2.38 -12.87
CA ALA A 183 28.15 -2.21 -11.54
C ALA A 183 27.49 -0.83 -11.32
N LEU A 184 27.99 0.22 -11.99
CA LEU A 184 27.37 1.56 -11.99
C LEU A 184 26.11 1.62 -12.87
N GLU A 185 26.08 0.90 -14.00
CA GLU A 185 24.88 0.76 -14.84
C GLU A 185 23.77 -0.02 -14.12
N GLU A 186 24.10 -1.15 -13.49
CA GLU A 186 23.18 -1.92 -12.64
C GLU A 186 22.65 -1.09 -11.46
N LEU A 187 23.52 -0.28 -10.83
CA LEU A 187 23.12 0.62 -9.74
C LEU A 187 22.20 1.75 -10.25
N ALA A 188 22.46 2.33 -11.42
CA ALA A 188 21.60 3.34 -12.03
C ALA A 188 20.20 2.79 -12.35
N LEU A 189 20.13 1.59 -12.94
CA LEU A 189 18.87 0.89 -13.18
C LEU A 189 18.12 0.60 -11.87
N ASN A 190 18.82 0.27 -10.79
CA ASN A 190 18.20 0.07 -9.47
C ASN A 190 17.68 1.37 -8.85
N TYR A 191 18.32 2.52 -9.12
CA TYR A 191 17.81 3.83 -8.71
C TYR A 191 16.56 4.23 -9.48
N ASP A 192 16.51 4.02 -10.81
CA ASP A 192 15.31 4.30 -11.61
C ASP A 192 14.12 3.41 -11.19
N GLN A 193 14.36 2.11 -10.95
CA GLN A 193 13.34 1.20 -10.42
C GLN A 193 12.78 1.68 -9.08
N LYS A 194 13.64 2.04 -8.12
CA LYS A 194 13.22 2.59 -6.82
C LYS A 194 12.53 3.94 -6.93
N SER A 195 12.94 4.79 -7.87
CA SER A 195 12.26 6.06 -8.17
C SER A 195 10.82 5.80 -8.63
N GLN A 196 10.63 4.84 -9.54
CA GLN A 196 9.31 4.44 -10.03
C GLN A 196 8.46 3.77 -8.93
N GLU A 197 9.04 2.92 -8.07
CA GLU A 197 8.36 2.35 -6.90
C GLU A 197 7.87 3.43 -5.93
N VAL A 198 8.72 4.43 -5.64
CA VAL A 198 8.36 5.59 -4.80
C VAL A 198 7.25 6.41 -5.45
N GLU A 199 7.30 6.68 -6.76
CA GLU A 199 6.25 7.43 -7.46
C GLU A 199 4.90 6.67 -7.45
N ILE A 200 4.93 5.35 -7.63
CA ILE A 200 3.75 4.49 -7.48
C ILE A 200 3.19 4.56 -6.06
N LYS A 201 4.04 4.47 -5.04
CA LYS A 201 3.63 4.53 -3.62
C LYS A 201 3.12 5.91 -3.22
N THR A 202 3.63 7.00 -3.80
CA THR A 202 3.09 8.35 -3.63
C THR A 202 1.67 8.43 -4.21
N ARG A 203 1.46 7.95 -5.44
CA ARG A 203 0.12 7.94 -6.07
C ARG A 203 -0.90 7.06 -5.33
N GLU A 204 -0.46 5.94 -4.74
CA GLU A 204 -1.29 5.14 -3.82
C GLU A 204 -1.66 5.93 -2.53
N PHE A 205 -0.71 6.67 -1.96
CA PHE A 205 -0.96 7.50 -0.77
C PHE A 205 -1.90 8.68 -1.05
N GLU A 206 -1.79 9.31 -2.20
CA GLU A 206 -2.67 10.39 -2.65
C GLU A 206 -4.12 9.88 -2.77
N ALA A 207 -4.34 8.76 -3.47
CA ALA A 207 -5.67 8.16 -3.60
C ALA A 207 -6.29 7.74 -2.24
N LEU A 208 -5.48 7.18 -1.31
CA LEU A 208 -5.94 6.85 0.04
C LEU A 208 -6.26 8.11 0.87
N SER A 209 -5.55 9.21 0.65
CA SER A 209 -5.83 10.51 1.29
C SER A 209 -7.10 11.14 0.74
N GLU A 210 -7.39 10.99 -0.55
CA GLU A 210 -8.65 11.42 -1.17
C GLU A 210 -9.83 10.61 -0.62
N GLU A 211 -9.75 9.27 -0.59
CA GLU A 211 -10.83 8.44 -0.01
C GLU A 211 -11.07 8.77 1.47
N LEU A 212 -10.00 8.98 2.27
CA LEU A 212 -10.12 9.38 3.68
C LEU A 212 -10.85 10.72 3.83
N ASN A 213 -10.56 11.69 2.96
CA ASN A 213 -11.24 12.98 2.95
C ASN A 213 -12.71 12.86 2.51
N GLU A 214 -13.02 12.02 1.53
CA GLU A 214 -14.41 11.69 1.16
C GLU A 214 -15.17 11.04 2.33
N LYS A 215 -14.61 10.02 3.01
CA LYS A 215 -15.25 9.40 4.19
C LYS A 215 -15.49 10.43 5.30
N SER A 216 -14.53 11.33 5.53
CA SER A 216 -14.64 12.41 6.50
C SER A 216 -15.82 13.35 6.17
N SER A 217 -15.95 13.76 4.90
CA SER A 217 -17.07 14.58 4.43
C SER A 217 -18.43 13.88 4.56
N SER A 218 -18.48 12.57 4.27
CA SER A 218 -19.67 11.75 4.38
C SER A 218 -20.13 11.60 5.84
N LEU A 219 -19.18 11.35 6.75
CA LEU A 219 -19.42 11.28 8.19
C LEU A 219 -19.95 12.62 8.74
N ALA A 220 -19.35 13.75 8.33
CA ALA A 220 -19.85 15.08 8.70
C ALA A 220 -21.28 15.35 8.18
N SER A 221 -21.64 14.86 6.98
CA SER A 221 -23.01 14.93 6.47
C SER A 221 -23.97 14.11 7.34
N ILE A 222 -23.60 12.86 7.68
CA ILE A 222 -24.38 11.95 8.51
C ILE A 222 -24.59 12.54 9.92
N ASP A 223 -23.57 13.10 10.55
CA ASP A 223 -23.71 13.79 11.84
C ASP A 223 -24.66 14.99 11.74
N SER A 224 -24.65 15.74 10.62
CA SER A 224 -25.61 16.83 10.39
C SER A 224 -27.06 16.34 10.26
N GLU A 225 -27.28 15.18 9.66
CA GLU A 225 -28.60 14.56 9.52
C GLU A 225 -29.09 13.99 10.85
N LEU A 226 -28.20 13.30 11.57
CA LEU A 226 -28.44 12.77 12.91
C LEU A 226 -28.76 13.89 13.91
N GLN A 227 -28.11 15.06 13.78
CA GLN A 227 -28.44 16.24 14.58
C GLN A 227 -29.82 16.83 14.23
N LYS A 228 -30.16 16.97 12.94
CA LYS A 228 -31.51 17.39 12.51
C LYS A 228 -32.59 16.42 13.03
N LEU A 229 -32.34 15.11 13.01
CA LEU A 229 -33.24 14.09 13.54
C LEU A 229 -33.40 14.18 15.07
N LYS A 230 -32.32 14.46 15.82
CA LYS A 230 -32.39 14.75 17.26
C LYS A 230 -33.25 15.98 17.54
N GLU A 231 -33.07 17.06 16.77
CA GLU A 231 -33.83 18.31 16.91
C GLU A 231 -35.32 18.12 16.60
N MET A 232 -35.65 17.43 15.50
CA MET A 232 -37.02 17.03 15.18
C MET A 232 -37.65 16.15 16.26
N THR A 233 -36.92 15.17 16.78
CA THR A 233 -37.38 14.28 17.86
C THR A 233 -37.65 15.06 19.14
N ASN A 234 -36.78 16.00 19.50
CA ASN A 234 -36.94 16.86 20.67
C ASN A 234 -38.11 17.84 20.51
N HIS A 235 -38.31 18.39 19.32
CA HIS A 235 -39.48 19.21 19.00
C HIS A 235 -40.79 18.40 19.09
N GLN A 236 -40.81 17.16 18.57
CA GLN A 236 -41.97 16.27 18.68
C GLN A 236 -42.27 15.91 20.14
N LYS A 237 -41.26 15.60 20.95
CA LYS A 237 -41.42 15.39 22.40
C LYS A 237 -42.02 16.61 23.09
N LYS A 238 -41.45 17.80 22.85
CA LYS A 238 -41.94 19.07 23.43
C LYS A 238 -43.41 19.32 23.06
N ARG A 239 -43.79 19.12 21.80
CA ARG A 239 -45.18 19.24 21.34
C ARG A 239 -46.11 18.23 22.00
N VAL A 240 -45.68 16.98 22.22
CA VAL A 240 -46.48 15.96 22.92
C VAL A 240 -46.69 16.34 24.39
N THR A 241 -45.65 16.81 25.09
CA THR A 241 -45.79 17.34 26.46
C THR A 241 -46.73 18.54 26.49
N GLU A 242 -46.56 19.53 25.61
CA GLU A 242 -47.45 20.71 25.54
C GLU A 242 -48.93 20.33 25.33
N MET A 243 -49.20 19.36 24.45
CA MET A 243 -50.56 18.81 24.26
C MET A 243 -51.08 18.06 25.49
N MET A 244 -50.21 17.35 26.21
CA MET A 244 -50.56 16.63 27.44
C MET A 244 -50.85 17.58 28.60
N SER A 245 -50.01 18.60 28.83
CA SER A 245 -50.24 19.63 29.84
C SER A 245 -51.53 20.40 29.58
N SER A 246 -51.85 20.69 28.32
CA SER A 246 -53.15 21.30 27.94
C SER A 246 -54.31 20.39 28.31
N LEU A 247 -54.27 19.11 27.92
CA LEU A 247 -55.33 18.14 28.25
C LEU A 247 -55.51 17.98 29.77
N LEU A 248 -54.43 17.94 30.54
CA LEU A 248 -54.48 17.86 32.00
C LEU A 248 -55.07 19.12 32.65
N LYS A 249 -54.80 20.30 32.08
CA LYS A 249 -55.42 21.57 32.49
C LYS A 249 -56.92 21.59 32.20
N ASP A 250 -57.34 21.21 30.99
CA ASP A 250 -58.75 21.15 30.59
C ASP A 250 -59.54 20.17 31.49
N LEU A 251 -58.95 19.01 31.80
CA LEU A 251 -59.53 18.04 32.74
C LEU A 251 -59.67 18.58 34.17
N ALA A 252 -58.71 19.40 34.63
CA ALA A 252 -58.78 20.05 35.94
C ALA A 252 -59.88 21.13 36.00
N GLU A 253 -60.03 21.93 34.94
CA GLU A 253 -61.08 22.95 34.84
C GLU A 253 -62.49 22.32 34.84
N ILE A 254 -62.69 21.23 34.10
CA ILE A 254 -63.96 20.47 34.14
C ILE A 254 -64.14 19.81 35.53
N GLY A 255 -63.08 19.35 36.18
CA GLY A 255 -63.10 18.82 37.54
C GLY A 255 -63.67 19.81 38.56
N ILE A 256 -63.17 21.05 38.53
CA ILE A 256 -63.66 22.15 39.35
C ILE A 256 -65.14 22.45 39.02
N ALA A 257 -65.51 22.51 37.74
CA ALA A 257 -66.89 22.79 37.31
C ALA A 257 -67.91 21.71 37.73
N VAL A 258 -67.50 20.45 37.85
CA VAL A 258 -68.33 19.34 38.38
C VAL A 258 -68.32 19.29 39.92
N GLY A 259 -67.52 20.13 40.58
CA GLY A 259 -67.41 20.21 42.04
C GLY A 259 -66.49 19.16 42.68
N SER A 260 -65.60 18.54 41.89
CA SER A 260 -64.67 17.51 42.36
C SER A 260 -63.30 18.12 42.69
N ASN A 261 -63.13 18.54 43.95
CA ASN A 261 -61.93 19.26 44.43
C ASN A 261 -60.76 18.36 44.91
N ASP A 262 -60.94 17.04 44.95
CA ASP A 262 -60.02 16.11 45.62
C ASP A 262 -58.67 15.90 44.90
N ILE A 263 -58.55 16.36 43.65
CA ILE A 263 -57.34 16.27 42.83
C ILE A 263 -57.04 17.66 42.30
N LYS A 264 -55.90 18.23 42.71
CA LYS A 264 -55.33 19.42 42.07
C LYS A 264 -54.31 18.96 41.04
N TYR A 265 -54.36 19.52 39.84
CA TYR A 265 -53.24 19.45 38.92
C TYR A 265 -52.03 20.10 39.59
N GLN A 266 -51.04 19.29 39.94
CA GLN A 266 -49.76 19.74 40.47
C GLN A 266 -48.74 19.57 39.36
N GLU A 267 -48.15 20.68 38.94
CA GLU A 267 -47.22 20.76 37.82
C GLU A 267 -45.90 20.06 38.19
N SER A 268 -45.76 18.79 37.80
CA SER A 268 -44.70 17.92 38.28
C SER A 268 -44.20 16.93 37.23
N SER A 269 -42.87 16.94 37.01
CA SER A 269 -42.09 15.93 36.27
C SER A 269 -42.47 15.75 34.79
N GLY A 270 -41.58 16.14 33.88
CA GLY A 270 -41.75 15.98 32.42
C GLY A 270 -41.59 14.53 31.92
N VAL A 271 -42.08 13.55 32.69
CA VAL A 271 -42.11 12.13 32.33
C VAL A 271 -43.47 11.83 31.70
N ILE A 272 -43.53 11.86 30.37
CA ILE A 272 -44.76 11.75 29.58
C ILE A 272 -45.62 10.52 29.96
N ASP A 273 -45.01 9.39 30.35
CA ASP A 273 -45.74 8.18 30.78
C ASP A 273 -46.44 8.33 32.15
N GLU A 274 -45.90 9.18 33.05
CA GLU A 274 -46.54 9.57 34.30
C GLU A 274 -47.74 10.48 33.99
N GLU A 275 -47.56 11.48 33.12
CA GLU A 275 -48.62 12.38 32.66
C GLU A 275 -49.79 11.62 32.00
N PHE A 276 -49.50 10.68 31.09
CA PHE A 276 -50.50 9.79 30.48
C PHE A 276 -51.23 8.92 31.52
N THR A 277 -50.59 8.59 32.64
CA THR A 277 -51.20 7.79 33.70
C THR A 277 -52.10 8.63 34.58
N VAL A 278 -51.68 9.85 34.95
CA VAL A 278 -52.52 10.85 35.60
C VAL A 278 -53.74 11.17 34.75
N ALA A 279 -53.58 11.47 33.46
CA ALA A 279 -54.68 11.79 32.54
C ALA A 279 -55.74 10.66 32.47
N ARG A 280 -55.29 9.40 32.34
CA ARG A 280 -56.20 8.23 32.32
C ARG A 280 -56.99 8.05 33.62
N LEU A 281 -56.35 8.26 34.77
CA LEU A 281 -57.01 8.22 36.07
C LEU A 281 -58.02 9.38 36.22
N TYR A 282 -57.64 10.58 35.78
CA TYR A 282 -58.47 11.78 35.90
C TYR A 282 -59.73 11.68 35.03
N ILE A 283 -59.59 11.28 33.76
CA ILE A 283 -60.72 10.95 32.86
C ILE A 283 -61.63 9.89 33.50
N SER A 284 -61.07 8.87 34.15
CA SER A 284 -61.85 7.80 34.78
C SER A 284 -62.65 8.27 35.99
N LYS A 285 -62.07 9.13 36.84
CA LYS A 285 -62.74 9.80 37.97
C LYS A 285 -63.84 10.74 37.46
N MET A 286 -63.54 11.61 36.50
CA MET A 286 -64.52 12.52 35.87
C MET A 286 -65.70 11.77 35.24
N LYS A 287 -65.45 10.66 34.54
CA LYS A 287 -66.47 9.78 33.98
C LYS A 287 -67.38 9.14 35.04
N SER A 288 -66.91 8.98 36.27
CA SER A 288 -67.72 8.53 37.41
C SER A 288 -68.55 9.68 37.99
N ASP A 289 -67.95 10.84 38.20
CA ASP A 289 -68.61 11.99 38.82
C ASP A 289 -69.68 12.59 37.92
N VAL A 290 -69.43 12.69 36.61
CA VAL A 290 -70.45 13.07 35.62
C VAL A 290 -71.61 12.07 35.59
N LYS A 291 -71.36 10.76 35.74
CA LYS A 291 -72.44 9.76 35.87
C LYS A 291 -73.26 9.95 37.16
N ALA A 292 -72.61 10.30 38.27
CA ALA A 292 -73.31 10.60 39.52
C ALA A 292 -74.14 11.89 39.41
N MET A 293 -73.60 12.93 38.78
CA MET A 293 -74.31 14.19 38.50
C MET A 293 -75.52 13.97 37.58
N VAL A 294 -75.39 13.19 36.50
CA VAL A 294 -76.51 12.86 35.60
C VAL A 294 -77.59 12.05 36.33
N LYS A 295 -77.23 11.12 37.22
CA LYS A 295 -78.20 10.43 38.08
C LYS A 295 -78.94 11.40 39.00
N ARG A 296 -78.22 12.35 39.63
CA ARG A 296 -78.82 13.38 40.49
C ARG A 296 -79.74 14.31 39.69
N SER A 297 -79.36 14.73 38.48
CA SER A 297 -80.19 15.56 37.60
C SER A 297 -81.52 14.86 37.29
N LYS A 298 -81.48 13.60 36.83
CA LYS A 298 -82.69 12.81 36.55
C LYS A 298 -83.61 12.63 37.77
N GLN A 299 -83.03 12.47 38.96
CA GLN A 299 -83.81 12.38 40.21
C GLN A 299 -84.44 13.71 40.62
N LEU A 300 -83.79 14.84 40.31
CA LEU A 300 -84.34 16.19 40.51
C LEU A 300 -85.39 16.53 39.45
N GLU A 301 -85.20 16.09 38.20
CA GLU A 301 -86.18 16.21 37.10
C GLU A 301 -87.45 15.42 37.40
N SER A 302 -87.35 14.16 37.87
CA SER A 302 -88.52 13.37 38.26
C SER A 302 -89.22 13.93 39.50
N SER A 303 -88.47 14.33 40.52
CA SER A 303 -89.01 14.99 41.73
C SER A 303 -89.71 16.32 41.39
N LYS A 304 -89.14 17.10 40.45
CA LYS A 304 -89.79 18.30 39.91
C LYS A 304 -91.08 17.95 39.17
N ALA A 305 -91.08 16.94 38.31
CA ALA A 305 -92.27 16.51 37.58
C ALA A 305 -93.40 16.03 38.51
N GLU A 306 -93.08 15.24 39.54
CA GLU A 306 -94.02 14.85 40.59
C GLU A 306 -94.56 16.07 41.36
N SER A 307 -93.72 17.08 41.62
CA SER A 307 -94.10 18.31 42.32
C SER A 307 -94.97 19.23 41.46
N THR A 308 -94.71 19.32 40.15
CA THR A 308 -95.58 20.07 39.22
C THR A 308 -96.90 19.36 38.97
N GLN A 309 -96.91 18.03 38.84
CA GLN A 309 -98.16 17.26 38.76
C GLN A 309 -99.03 17.48 40.00
N LYS A 310 -98.45 17.40 41.21
CA LYS A 310 -99.19 17.68 42.46
C LYS A 310 -99.71 19.12 42.53
N LEU A 311 -98.97 20.09 41.97
CA LEU A 311 -99.43 21.47 41.87
C LEU A 311 -100.64 21.57 40.94
N GLU A 312 -100.56 21.01 39.72
CA GLU A 312 -101.66 20.94 38.75
C GLU A 312 -102.90 20.23 39.33
N GLU A 313 -102.70 19.12 40.06
CA GLU A 313 -103.76 18.41 40.80
C GLU A 313 -104.44 19.34 41.82
N THR A 314 -103.67 20.03 42.68
CA THR A 314 -104.25 20.98 43.65
C THR A 314 -104.92 22.20 43.01
N GLU A 315 -104.46 22.65 41.83
CA GLU A 315 -105.12 23.71 41.06
C GLU A 315 -106.44 23.22 40.45
N SER A 316 -106.51 21.95 40.04
CA SER A 316 -107.76 21.31 39.59
C SER A 316 -108.78 21.15 40.73
N GLU A 317 -108.33 20.80 41.94
CA GLU A 317 -109.20 20.74 43.13
C GLU A 317 -109.68 22.13 43.56
N LEU A 318 -108.80 23.14 43.48
CA LEU A 318 -109.13 24.53 43.78
C LEU A 318 -110.14 25.11 42.78
N THR A 319 -109.99 24.84 41.48
CA THR A 319 -110.94 25.29 40.45
C THR A 319 -112.28 24.55 40.56
N SER A 320 -112.28 23.25 40.83
CA SER A 320 -113.48 22.46 41.16
C SER A 320 -114.20 23.02 42.40
N SER A 321 -113.45 23.40 43.43
CA SER A 321 -114.00 24.01 44.66
C SER A 321 -114.56 25.42 44.41
N LYS A 322 -113.88 26.27 43.62
CA LYS A 322 -114.39 27.57 43.17
C LYS A 322 -115.68 27.43 42.36
N LEU A 323 -115.75 26.45 41.45
CA LEU A 323 -116.96 26.15 40.68
C LEU A 323 -118.12 25.72 41.59
N ARG A 324 -117.84 24.86 42.58
CA ARG A 324 -118.84 24.43 43.58
C ARG A 324 -119.35 25.60 44.43
N ILE A 325 -118.47 26.53 44.83
CA ILE A 325 -118.86 27.78 45.50
C ILE A 325 -119.78 28.59 44.57
N SER A 326 -119.39 28.83 43.31
CA SER A 326 -120.21 29.58 42.36
C SER A 326 -121.58 28.91 42.07
N GLN A 327 -121.64 27.58 42.05
CA GLN A 327 -122.90 26.83 41.99
C GLN A 327 -123.76 27.04 43.24
N TYR A 328 -123.18 27.07 44.44
CA TYR A 328 -123.90 27.40 45.66
C TYR A 328 -124.33 28.87 45.70
N GLU A 329 -123.52 29.83 45.24
CA GLU A 329 -123.89 31.24 45.10
C GLU A 329 -125.05 31.43 44.13
N ALA A 330 -125.01 30.75 42.97
CA ALA A 330 -126.10 30.77 42.00
C ALA A 330 -127.37 30.10 42.55
N LYS A 331 -127.23 29.01 43.32
CA LYS A 331 -128.37 28.36 44.00
C LYS A 331 -128.92 29.21 45.14
N ILE A 332 -128.08 29.94 45.89
CA ILE A 332 -128.49 30.91 46.90
C ILE A 332 -129.25 32.04 46.23
N LYS A 333 -128.72 32.64 45.14
CA LYS A 333 -129.44 33.63 44.33
C LYS A 333 -130.79 33.10 43.86
N SER A 334 -130.83 31.95 43.19
CA SER A 334 -132.08 31.34 42.73
C SER A 334 -133.07 31.02 43.87
N LEU A 335 -132.59 30.66 45.07
CA LEU A 335 -133.43 30.49 46.26
C LEU A 335 -133.86 31.82 46.89
N THR A 336 -133.06 32.88 46.81
CA THR A 336 -133.43 34.25 47.19
C THR A 336 -134.42 34.84 46.20
N ASP A 337 -134.26 34.62 44.89
CA ASP A 337 -135.19 35.01 43.84
C ASP A 337 -136.49 34.22 43.98
N CYS A 338 -136.43 32.93 44.34
CA CYS A 338 -137.60 32.11 44.63
C CYS A 338 -138.28 32.55 45.93
N LEU A 339 -137.53 32.90 46.98
CA LEU A 339 -138.05 33.44 48.23
C LEU A 339 -138.67 34.82 48.01
N GLN A 340 -138.05 35.70 47.22
CA GLN A 340 -138.63 36.96 46.77
C GLN A 340 -139.85 36.73 45.87
N ASN A 341 -139.89 35.70 45.02
CA ASN A 341 -141.08 35.35 44.23
C ASN A 341 -142.19 34.78 45.12
N VAL A 342 -141.84 34.08 46.21
CA VAL A 342 -142.78 33.59 47.24
C VAL A 342 -143.23 34.72 48.17
N GLU A 343 -142.40 35.72 48.46
CA GLU A 343 -142.76 36.93 49.20
C GLU A 343 -143.54 37.90 48.33
N GLN A 344 -143.24 37.97 47.03
CA GLN A 344 -144.02 38.68 46.03
C GLN A 344 -145.32 37.94 45.73
N LYS A 345 -145.39 36.60 45.82
CA LYS A 345 -146.64 35.83 45.82
C LYS A 345 -147.38 35.90 47.13
N LYS A 346 -146.71 36.04 48.28
CA LYS A 346 -147.33 36.32 49.57
C LYS A 346 -147.95 37.72 49.51
N ARG A 347 -147.21 38.70 48.99
CA ARG A 347 -147.71 40.04 48.70
C ARG A 347 -148.81 40.02 47.65
N GLN A 348 -148.72 39.18 46.61
CA GLN A 348 -149.79 38.98 45.64
C GLN A 348 -150.98 38.19 46.21
N LEU A 349 -150.81 37.45 47.31
CA LEU A 349 -151.88 36.75 48.04
C LEU A 349 -152.44 37.60 49.18
N GLU A 350 -151.72 38.62 49.64
CA GLU A 350 -152.19 39.73 50.47
C GLU A 350 -152.98 40.68 49.55
N GLU A 351 -152.38 41.16 48.46
CA GLU A 351 -153.03 41.87 47.36
C GLU A 351 -154.12 41.04 46.64
N ASN A 352 -154.18 39.71 46.81
CA ASN A 352 -155.32 38.88 46.35
C ASN A 352 -156.23 38.42 47.48
N VAL A 353 -155.93 38.67 48.75
CA VAL A 353 -156.96 38.73 49.81
C VAL A 353 -157.65 40.08 49.72
N ASP A 354 -156.90 41.15 49.44
CA ASP A 354 -157.42 42.47 49.09
C ASP A 354 -158.11 42.45 47.73
N SER A 355 -157.53 41.84 46.68
CA SER A 355 -158.19 41.79 45.36
C SER A 355 -159.28 40.72 45.25
N LEU A 356 -159.29 39.64 46.06
CA LEU A 356 -160.49 38.82 46.23
C LEU A 356 -161.52 39.50 47.14
N SER A 357 -161.13 40.41 48.04
CA SER A 357 -162.09 41.33 48.67
C SER A 357 -162.64 42.32 47.63
N GLU A 358 -161.81 42.79 46.70
CA GLU A 358 -162.23 43.59 45.55
C GLU A 358 -162.89 42.77 44.44
N GLU A 359 -162.82 41.43 44.38
CA GLU A 359 -163.54 40.56 43.43
C GLU A 359 -164.82 39.96 44.02
N ILE A 360 -164.89 39.83 45.35
CA ILE A 360 -166.14 39.94 46.12
C ILE A 360 -166.84 41.31 45.86
N VAL A 361 -166.16 42.26 45.19
CA VAL A 361 -166.71 43.50 44.58
C VAL A 361 -166.67 43.51 43.03
N ARG A 362 -165.75 42.83 42.34
CA ARG A 362 -165.50 42.86 40.88
C ARG A 362 -165.93 41.61 40.11
N ILE A 363 -165.80 40.38 40.63
CA ILE A 363 -166.60 39.25 40.10
C ILE A 363 -168.08 39.51 40.40
N LYS A 364 -168.38 40.22 41.50
CA LYS A 364 -169.69 40.88 41.76
C LYS A 364 -170.15 41.87 40.67
N ALA A 365 -169.30 42.24 39.70
CA ALA A 365 -169.57 43.26 38.68
C ALA A 365 -169.22 42.83 37.23
N GLN A 366 -168.34 41.84 37.07
CA GLN A 366 -167.58 41.56 35.84
C GLN A 366 -167.45 40.05 35.53
N GLU A 367 -168.41 39.25 35.97
CA GLU A 367 -168.80 37.95 35.37
C GLU A 367 -169.31 38.16 33.91
N LYS A 368 -168.45 38.68 33.00
CA LYS A 368 -168.93 39.51 31.86
C LYS A 368 -168.20 39.42 30.48
N VAL A 369 -166.87 39.11 30.31
CA VAL A 369 -166.11 39.19 28.98
C VAL A 369 -164.77 38.33 28.86
N ASN A 370 -164.20 38.00 27.63
CA ASN A 370 -163.07 37.01 27.26
C ASN A 370 -162.27 37.32 25.89
N THR A 371 -161.20 36.70 25.24
CA THR A 371 -159.95 35.80 25.44
C THR A 371 -159.07 35.47 24.11
N MET A 372 -157.75 35.05 24.18
CA MET A 372 -156.82 34.24 23.22
C MET A 372 -156.17 34.80 21.87
N GLU A 373 -155.34 34.12 20.99
CA GLU A 373 -153.90 33.54 20.96
C GLU A 373 -153.46 32.96 19.51
N LYS A 374 -152.25 32.50 18.97
CA LYS A 374 -150.72 32.56 19.15
C LYS A 374 -149.82 31.81 18.00
N ASP A 375 -148.46 32.06 17.83
CA ASP A 375 -147.26 31.31 17.18
C ASP A 375 -147.13 30.90 15.62
N SER A 376 -146.05 30.36 14.91
CA SER A 376 -144.51 30.38 14.69
C SER A 376 -144.09 29.62 13.32
N GLU A 377 -142.90 29.22 12.70
CA GLU A 377 -141.36 29.22 12.78
C GLU A 377 -140.58 28.67 11.44
N ILE A 378 -139.22 28.32 11.41
CA ILE A 378 -138.38 27.38 10.47
C ILE A 378 -137.22 27.87 9.43
N GLN A 379 -136.10 27.09 9.13
CA GLN A 379 -134.98 27.29 8.07
C GLN A 379 -133.99 26.05 7.72
N SER A 380 -133.28 25.94 6.54
CA SER A 380 -131.99 25.13 6.27
C SER A 380 -131.33 25.19 4.81
N ALA A 381 -129.97 25.08 4.63
CA ALA A 381 -129.17 24.47 3.48
C ALA A 381 -127.66 24.93 3.33
N ASN A 382 -126.63 24.05 3.20
CA ASN A 382 -125.21 24.53 2.98
C ASN A 382 -124.05 23.60 2.43
N GLU A 383 -124.22 22.29 2.13
CA GLU A 383 -123.08 21.33 2.22
C GLU A 383 -122.18 21.08 0.98
N VAL A 384 -122.57 21.48 -0.24
CA VAL A 384 -122.06 20.86 -1.49
C VAL A 384 -120.62 21.28 -1.92
N LYS A 385 -120.05 22.36 -1.36
CA LYS A 385 -118.88 23.03 -1.97
C LYS A 385 -117.53 22.29 -1.85
N GLU A 386 -117.31 21.49 -0.81
CA GLU A 386 -115.97 21.07 -0.38
C GLU A 386 -115.26 20.04 -1.31
N ALA A 387 -116.01 19.30 -2.13
CA ALA A 387 -115.49 18.11 -2.81
C ALA A 387 -114.44 18.40 -3.92
N VAL A 388 -114.48 19.58 -4.55
CA VAL A 388 -113.80 19.83 -5.84
C VAL A 388 -112.30 20.13 -5.68
N GLU A 389 -111.89 20.80 -4.59
CA GLU A 389 -110.53 21.36 -4.48
C GLU A 389 -109.43 20.28 -4.33
N LYS A 390 -109.78 19.11 -3.79
CA LYS A 390 -108.82 18.03 -3.45
C LYS A 390 -108.15 17.37 -4.66
N GLN A 391 -108.76 17.41 -5.86
CA GLN A 391 -108.24 16.69 -7.02
C GLN A 391 -107.05 17.39 -7.69
N ILE A 392 -107.02 18.72 -7.73
CA ILE A 392 -106.01 19.51 -8.47
C ILE A 392 -104.61 19.40 -7.82
N GLN A 393 -104.56 19.24 -6.50
CA GLN A 393 -103.31 19.20 -5.74
C GLN A 393 -102.44 17.98 -6.09
N SER A 394 -103.05 16.79 -6.20
CA SER A 394 -102.32 15.51 -6.36
C SER A 394 -101.43 15.46 -7.62
N HIS A 395 -101.89 16.04 -8.74
CA HIS A 395 -101.13 16.05 -9.99
C HIS A 395 -99.84 16.89 -9.92
N ARG A 396 -99.82 17.98 -9.14
CA ARG A 396 -98.64 18.87 -9.03
C ARG A 396 -97.48 18.16 -8.33
N GLU A 397 -97.79 17.43 -7.27
CA GLU A 397 -96.82 16.72 -6.44
C GLU A 397 -96.11 15.57 -7.19
N ALA A 398 -96.79 14.94 -8.15
CA ALA A 398 -96.22 13.85 -8.95
C ALA A 398 -95.08 14.34 -9.86
N HIS A 399 -95.28 15.45 -10.58
CA HIS A 399 -94.25 16.03 -11.45
C HIS A 399 -93.06 16.58 -10.65
N GLN A 400 -93.31 17.18 -9.48
CA GLN A 400 -92.24 17.71 -8.63
C GLN A 400 -91.31 16.59 -8.11
N ARG A 401 -91.86 15.41 -7.80
CA ARG A 401 -91.07 14.22 -7.41
C ARG A 401 -90.17 13.71 -8.54
N GLN A 402 -90.67 13.67 -9.79
CA GLN A 402 -89.87 13.20 -10.93
C GLN A 402 -88.66 14.12 -11.23
N ILE A 403 -88.84 15.45 -11.09
CA ILE A 403 -87.76 16.42 -11.30
C ILE A 403 -86.70 16.33 -10.18
N GLY A 404 -87.08 15.96 -8.95
CA GLY A 404 -86.13 15.66 -7.87
C GLY A 404 -85.22 14.48 -8.23
N SER A 405 -85.82 13.32 -8.53
CA SER A 405 -85.08 12.09 -8.86
C SER A 405 -84.04 12.27 -9.99
N LEU A 406 -84.36 13.05 -11.01
CA LEU A 406 -83.43 13.31 -12.13
C LEU A 406 -82.26 14.25 -11.76
N ARG A 407 -82.40 15.07 -10.73
CA ARG A 407 -81.30 15.88 -10.16
C ARG A 407 -80.43 15.02 -9.25
N ASP A 408 -81.04 14.24 -8.36
CA ASP A 408 -80.32 13.31 -7.48
C ASP A 408 -79.46 12.31 -8.30
N GLU A 409 -79.98 11.85 -9.44
CA GLU A 409 -79.25 11.05 -10.43
C GLU A 409 -78.10 11.79 -11.14
N LEU A 410 -78.23 13.10 -11.37
CA LEU A 410 -77.19 13.91 -12.01
C LEU A 410 -76.05 14.17 -11.02
N ASP A 411 -76.38 14.68 -9.83
CA ASP A 411 -75.46 14.88 -8.71
C ASP A 411 -74.67 13.60 -8.36
N SER A 412 -75.32 12.43 -8.44
CA SER A 412 -74.67 11.14 -8.24
C SER A 412 -73.67 10.78 -9.36
N LYS A 413 -73.96 11.14 -10.61
CA LYS A 413 -73.08 10.89 -11.76
C LYS A 413 -71.90 11.87 -11.77
N GLU A 414 -72.11 13.12 -11.36
CA GLU A 414 -71.02 14.11 -11.22
C GLU A 414 -70.04 13.71 -10.11
N LYS A 415 -70.52 13.24 -8.95
CA LYS A 415 -69.67 12.69 -7.88
C LYS A 415 -68.81 11.52 -8.36
N LEU A 416 -69.43 10.55 -9.05
CA LEU A 416 -68.70 9.41 -9.61
C LEU A 416 -67.65 9.85 -10.66
N ILE A 417 -67.92 10.89 -11.44
CA ILE A 417 -66.94 11.47 -12.38
C ILE A 417 -65.76 12.08 -11.61
N THR A 418 -65.98 12.81 -10.51
CA THR A 418 -64.87 13.34 -9.68
C THR A 418 -64.07 12.23 -9.01
N GLU A 419 -64.73 11.21 -8.43
CA GLU A 419 -64.05 10.05 -7.82
C GLU A 419 -63.17 9.30 -8.84
N LEU A 420 -63.67 9.12 -10.07
CA LEU A 420 -62.91 8.50 -11.16
C LEU A 420 -61.77 9.39 -11.68
N GLN A 421 -61.87 10.72 -11.56
CA GLN A 421 -60.78 11.64 -11.91
C GLN A 421 -59.66 11.59 -10.86
N ASP A 422 -60.00 11.62 -9.57
CA ASP A 422 -59.05 11.55 -8.47
C ASP A 422 -58.30 10.20 -8.46
N LEU A 423 -59.01 9.08 -8.59
CA LEU A 423 -58.39 7.75 -8.73
C LEU A 423 -57.46 7.66 -9.95
N ASN A 424 -57.83 8.26 -11.08
CA ASN A 424 -57.00 8.29 -12.28
C ASN A 424 -55.75 9.17 -12.11
N GLN A 425 -55.80 10.19 -11.24
CA GLN A 425 -54.65 11.00 -10.88
C GLN A 425 -53.74 10.30 -9.86
N GLU A 426 -54.30 9.60 -8.87
CA GLU A 426 -53.55 8.78 -7.92
C GLU A 426 -52.76 7.67 -8.63
N ILE A 427 -53.40 6.92 -9.53
CA ILE A 427 -52.76 5.87 -10.34
C ILE A 427 -51.59 6.40 -11.18
N LYS A 428 -51.68 7.62 -11.73
CA LYS A 428 -50.57 8.24 -12.49
C LYS A 428 -49.37 8.57 -11.59
N LEU A 429 -49.63 9.07 -10.38
CA LEU A 429 -48.59 9.40 -9.42
C LEU A 429 -47.89 8.14 -8.92
N GLU A 430 -48.63 7.06 -8.69
CA GLU A 430 -48.05 5.76 -8.35
C GLU A 430 -47.25 5.14 -9.51
N GLN A 431 -47.73 5.24 -10.75
CA GLN A 431 -47.00 4.77 -11.94
C GLN A 431 -45.65 5.51 -12.12
N GLU A 432 -45.62 6.84 -12.01
CA GLU A 432 -44.36 7.59 -12.16
C GLU A 432 -43.44 7.38 -10.94
N ARG A 433 -43.99 7.18 -9.73
CA ARG A 433 -43.20 6.74 -8.56
C ARG A 433 -42.53 5.39 -8.80
N LEU A 434 -43.29 4.38 -9.23
CA LEU A 434 -42.77 3.03 -9.53
C LEU A 434 -41.73 3.07 -10.66
N ARG A 435 -41.91 3.94 -11.65
CA ARG A 435 -40.93 4.18 -12.72
C ARG A 435 -39.61 4.77 -12.19
N MET A 436 -39.68 5.76 -11.30
CA MET A 436 -38.48 6.30 -10.63
C MET A 436 -37.79 5.27 -9.72
N GLU A 437 -38.55 4.41 -9.04
CA GLU A 437 -37.99 3.32 -8.23
C GLU A 437 -37.33 2.25 -9.12
N HIS A 438 -37.93 1.90 -10.27
CA HIS A 438 -37.35 1.00 -11.26
C HIS A 438 -36.01 1.51 -11.81
N GLU A 439 -35.93 2.76 -12.28
CA GLU A 439 -34.68 3.29 -12.85
C GLU A 439 -33.58 3.44 -11.79
N LYS A 440 -33.93 3.73 -10.52
CA LYS A 440 -32.98 3.71 -9.39
C LYS A 440 -32.43 2.30 -9.13
N LEU A 441 -33.29 1.28 -9.10
CA LEU A 441 -32.88 -0.12 -8.91
C LEU A 441 -31.99 -0.61 -10.05
N LYS A 442 -32.35 -0.28 -11.30
CA LYS A 442 -31.58 -0.58 -12.52
C LYS A 442 -30.21 0.09 -12.53
N ALA A 443 -30.09 1.34 -12.09
CA ALA A 443 -28.79 2.01 -11.94
C ALA A 443 -27.92 1.33 -10.87
N ALA A 444 -28.51 0.93 -9.74
CA ALA A 444 -27.80 0.21 -8.68
C ALA A 444 -27.37 -1.21 -9.11
N ASP A 445 -28.14 -1.88 -9.97
CA ASP A 445 -27.81 -3.18 -10.56
C ASP A 445 -26.66 -3.09 -11.58
N GLN A 446 -26.66 -2.04 -12.41
CA GLN A 446 -25.55 -1.74 -13.32
C GLN A 446 -24.24 -1.45 -12.58
N GLU A 447 -24.28 -0.66 -11.50
CA GLU A 447 -23.09 -0.37 -10.70
C GLU A 447 -22.59 -1.62 -9.94
N LYS A 448 -23.48 -2.45 -9.39
CA LYS A 448 -23.10 -3.75 -8.82
C LYS A 448 -22.47 -4.68 -9.86
N SER A 449 -23.00 -4.69 -11.09
CA SER A 449 -22.43 -5.47 -12.19
C SER A 449 -21.01 -5.00 -12.55
N ARG A 450 -20.77 -3.68 -12.55
CA ARG A 450 -19.44 -3.09 -12.74
C ARG A 450 -18.47 -3.51 -11.63
N GLN A 451 -18.90 -3.44 -10.37
CA GLN A 451 -18.10 -3.84 -9.20
C GLN A 451 -17.78 -5.36 -9.20
N LEU A 452 -18.73 -6.20 -9.59
CA LEU A 452 -18.51 -7.64 -9.75
C LEU A 452 -17.50 -7.94 -10.86
N GLN A 453 -17.55 -7.23 -11.99
CA GLN A 453 -16.57 -7.37 -13.07
C GLN A 453 -15.17 -6.95 -12.62
N GLU A 454 -15.05 -5.87 -11.85
CA GLU A 454 -13.79 -5.41 -11.30
C GLU A 454 -13.19 -6.41 -10.29
N LEU A 455 -14.00 -6.92 -9.35
CA LEU A 455 -13.60 -7.96 -8.41
C LEU A 455 -13.18 -9.26 -9.13
N THR A 456 -13.84 -9.62 -10.23
CA THR A 456 -13.44 -10.78 -11.06
C THR A 456 -12.03 -10.59 -11.62
N VAL A 457 -11.73 -9.42 -12.21
CA VAL A 457 -10.39 -9.10 -12.74
C VAL A 457 -9.33 -9.05 -11.62
N GLN A 458 -9.69 -8.60 -10.41
CA GLN A 458 -8.79 -8.67 -9.25
C GLN A 458 -8.54 -10.12 -8.81
N GLN A 459 -9.56 -10.99 -8.82
CA GLN A 459 -9.42 -12.41 -8.50
C GLN A 459 -8.54 -13.14 -9.52
N ASP A 460 -8.73 -12.90 -10.83
CA ASP A 460 -7.91 -13.49 -11.89
C ASP A 460 -6.43 -13.12 -11.74
N ARG A 461 -6.13 -11.85 -11.40
CA ARG A 461 -4.77 -11.37 -11.10
C ARG A 461 -4.17 -12.05 -9.87
N GLN A 462 -4.95 -12.26 -8.80
CA GLN A 462 -4.49 -13.01 -7.63
C GLN A 462 -4.20 -14.47 -7.97
N GLU A 463 -5.03 -15.11 -8.79
CA GLU A 463 -4.86 -16.51 -9.15
C GLU A 463 -3.68 -16.73 -10.11
N GLN A 464 -3.42 -15.79 -11.02
CA GLN A 464 -2.18 -15.77 -11.81
C GLN A 464 -0.95 -15.66 -10.88
N ALA A 465 -0.94 -14.71 -9.94
CA ALA A 465 0.15 -14.56 -8.99
C ALA A 465 0.36 -15.81 -8.10
N ARG A 466 -0.72 -16.54 -7.74
CA ARG A 466 -0.62 -17.85 -7.07
C ARG A 466 0.02 -18.92 -7.97
N GLN A 467 -0.34 -18.96 -9.25
CA GLN A 467 0.26 -19.90 -10.21
C GLN A 467 1.74 -19.61 -10.43
N ASP A 468 2.13 -18.33 -10.54
CA ASP A 468 3.52 -17.90 -10.70
C ASP A 468 4.35 -18.26 -9.45
N LEU A 469 3.84 -17.94 -8.25
CA LEU A 469 4.45 -18.34 -6.98
C LEU A 469 4.59 -19.86 -6.86
N LYS A 470 3.57 -20.63 -7.24
CA LYS A 470 3.63 -22.10 -7.25
C LYS A 470 4.68 -22.62 -8.24
N GLY A 471 4.84 -22.00 -9.40
CA GLY A 471 5.90 -22.32 -10.36
C GLY A 471 7.31 -22.08 -9.78
N LEU A 472 7.47 -21.03 -8.97
CA LEU A 472 8.69 -20.78 -8.21
C LEU A 472 8.89 -21.81 -7.09
N GLU A 473 7.87 -22.14 -6.30
CA GLU A 473 7.92 -23.19 -5.27
C GLU A 473 8.33 -24.55 -5.86
N GLU A 474 7.71 -24.97 -6.97
CA GLU A 474 8.03 -26.21 -7.68
C GLU A 474 9.47 -26.18 -8.25
N THR A 475 10.03 -25.00 -8.53
CA THR A 475 11.42 -24.83 -8.99
C THR A 475 12.41 -24.90 -7.82
N VAL A 476 12.13 -24.19 -6.72
CA VAL A 476 12.93 -24.26 -5.48
C VAL A 476 12.94 -25.67 -4.89
N ALA A 477 11.81 -26.39 -4.94
CA ALA A 477 11.72 -27.78 -4.51
C ALA A 477 12.61 -28.72 -5.37
N ARG A 478 12.68 -28.49 -6.69
CA ARG A 478 13.59 -29.22 -7.60
C ARG A 478 15.06 -28.96 -7.25
N GLU A 479 15.45 -27.70 -7.05
CA GLU A 479 16.83 -27.37 -6.67
C GLU A 479 17.23 -27.91 -5.29
N LEU A 480 16.34 -27.81 -4.29
CA LEU A 480 16.57 -28.41 -2.98
C LEU A 480 16.72 -29.94 -3.05
N GLN A 481 15.97 -30.61 -3.93
CA GLN A 481 16.12 -32.05 -4.16
C GLN A 481 17.43 -32.39 -4.90
N THR A 482 17.87 -31.57 -5.85
CA THR A 482 19.19 -31.68 -6.50
C THR A 482 20.32 -31.51 -5.48
N LEU A 483 20.26 -30.49 -4.63
CA LEU A 483 21.21 -30.26 -3.54
C LEU A 483 21.21 -31.40 -2.52
N HIS A 484 20.03 -31.96 -2.18
CA HIS A 484 19.94 -33.15 -1.33
C HIS A 484 20.62 -34.36 -1.97
N ASN A 485 20.40 -34.60 -3.26
CA ASN A 485 21.03 -35.69 -4.00
C ASN A 485 22.56 -35.52 -4.07
N LEU A 486 23.06 -34.32 -4.35
CA LEU A 486 24.50 -34.00 -4.35
C LEU A 486 25.11 -34.19 -2.95
N ARG A 487 24.46 -33.70 -1.89
CA ARG A 487 24.87 -33.92 -0.49
C ARG A 487 24.93 -35.42 -0.16
N ARG A 488 23.94 -36.20 -0.60
CA ARG A 488 23.87 -37.66 -0.39
C ARG A 488 24.98 -38.39 -1.15
N LEU A 489 25.31 -37.96 -2.37
CA LEU A 489 26.44 -38.49 -3.15
C LEU A 489 27.78 -38.17 -2.48
N PHE A 490 27.98 -36.93 -2.02
CA PHE A 490 29.19 -36.49 -1.31
C PHE A 490 29.39 -37.25 0.02
N VAL A 491 28.33 -37.37 0.83
CA VAL A 491 28.36 -38.19 2.07
C VAL A 491 28.63 -39.66 1.76
N ARG A 492 28.12 -40.20 0.63
CA ARG A 492 28.43 -41.57 0.18
C ARG A 492 29.89 -41.72 -0.25
N ASP A 493 30.44 -40.76 -1.01
CA ASP A 493 31.87 -40.75 -1.39
C ASP A 493 32.75 -40.71 -0.14
N LEU A 494 32.55 -39.72 0.74
CA LEU A 494 33.26 -39.61 2.02
C LEU A 494 33.15 -40.91 2.84
N SER A 495 31.96 -41.49 2.96
CA SER A 495 31.76 -42.76 3.68
C SER A 495 32.51 -43.92 3.02
N SER A 496 32.57 -43.96 1.68
CA SER A 496 33.31 -44.98 0.93
C SER A 496 34.82 -44.81 1.08
N ARG A 497 35.31 -43.56 1.06
CA ARG A 497 36.71 -43.20 1.29
C ARG A 497 37.12 -43.49 2.73
N VAL A 498 36.30 -43.16 3.72
CA VAL A 498 36.53 -43.51 5.14
C VAL A 498 36.51 -45.03 5.34
N LYS A 499 35.61 -45.78 4.69
CA LYS A 499 35.65 -47.26 4.72
C LYS A 499 36.90 -47.83 4.04
N LYS A 500 37.30 -47.30 2.89
CA LYS A 500 38.50 -47.71 2.15
C LYS A 500 39.77 -47.36 2.93
N VAL A 501 39.82 -46.19 3.57
CA VAL A 501 40.86 -45.78 4.52
C VAL A 501 40.86 -46.67 5.76
N LYS A 502 39.73 -47.06 6.34
CA LYS A 502 39.69 -48.03 7.46
C LYS A 502 40.16 -49.44 7.05
N CYS A 503 39.85 -49.89 5.83
CA CYS A 503 40.33 -51.17 5.30
C CYS A 503 41.84 -51.14 5.01
N LEU A 504 42.35 -50.06 4.38
CA LEU A 504 43.78 -49.79 4.27
C LEU A 504 44.42 -49.61 5.65
N HIS A 505 43.72 -49.03 6.63
CA HIS A 505 44.23 -48.86 7.98
C HIS A 505 44.44 -50.23 8.61
N ILE A 506 43.47 -51.15 8.64
CA ILE A 506 43.69 -52.50 9.22
C ILE A 506 44.92 -53.22 8.62
N ILE A 507 45.15 -53.09 7.31
CA ILE A 507 46.34 -53.65 6.62
C ILE A 507 47.61 -52.86 7.00
N ASN A 508 47.54 -51.52 7.00
CA ASN A 508 48.65 -50.62 7.30
C ASN A 508 48.89 -50.43 8.80
N THR A 509 48.04 -50.86 9.72
CA THR A 509 48.26 -50.69 11.17
C THR A 509 49.41 -51.59 11.59
N VAL A 510 49.52 -52.80 11.01
CA VAL A 510 50.66 -53.70 11.25
C VAL A 510 51.96 -53.11 10.68
N MET A 511 51.92 -52.52 9.47
CA MET A 511 53.11 -51.96 8.80
C MET A 511 53.52 -50.56 9.27
N ALA A 512 52.55 -49.70 9.59
CA ALA A 512 52.75 -48.27 9.81
C ALA A 512 52.63 -47.85 11.28
N HIS A 513 52.22 -48.71 12.21
CA HIS A 513 52.38 -48.40 13.64
C HIS A 513 53.87 -48.27 14.03
N TYR A 514 54.78 -48.86 13.26
CA TYR A 514 56.23 -48.60 13.34
C TYR A 514 56.63 -47.24 12.74
N CYS A 515 56.20 -46.91 11.51
CA CYS A 515 56.63 -45.67 10.83
C CYS A 515 55.91 -44.40 11.29
N CYS A 516 54.59 -44.47 11.52
CA CYS A 516 53.77 -43.30 11.85
C CYS A 516 54.05 -42.76 13.25
N ASN A 517 54.42 -43.59 14.24
CA ASN A 517 54.79 -43.09 15.57
C ASN A 517 55.99 -42.13 15.51
N HIS A 518 56.98 -42.42 14.66
CA HIS A 518 58.12 -41.52 14.44
C HIS A 518 57.72 -40.25 13.67
N HIS A 519 56.93 -40.39 12.59
CA HIS A 519 56.59 -39.25 11.72
C HIS A 519 55.53 -38.31 12.32
N PHE A 520 54.59 -38.83 13.13
CA PHE A 520 53.51 -38.06 13.76
C PHE A 520 54.04 -37.17 14.88
N LEU A 521 54.98 -37.67 15.71
CA LEU A 521 55.64 -36.86 16.73
C LEU A 521 56.48 -35.73 16.10
N SER A 522 57.27 -36.03 15.07
CA SER A 522 58.05 -35.00 14.35
C SER A 522 57.16 -33.98 13.61
N GLY A 523 56.00 -34.42 13.09
CA GLY A 523 54.99 -33.53 12.52
C GLY A 523 54.44 -32.56 13.56
N LEU A 524 53.83 -33.09 14.63
CA LEU A 524 53.24 -32.27 15.70
C LEU A 524 54.22 -31.28 16.34
N VAL A 525 55.52 -31.59 16.42
CA VAL A 525 56.55 -30.67 16.90
C VAL A 525 56.80 -29.52 15.91
N ARG A 526 56.87 -29.80 14.60
CA ARG A 526 56.98 -28.76 13.56
C ARG A 526 55.72 -27.90 13.50
N ASP A 527 54.55 -28.51 13.47
CA ASP A 527 53.27 -27.80 13.35
C ASP A 527 53.04 -26.89 14.59
N ASN A 528 53.47 -27.33 15.79
CA ASN A 528 53.49 -26.46 16.98
C ASN A 528 54.50 -25.30 16.88
N ALA A 529 55.67 -25.52 16.26
CA ALA A 529 56.66 -24.47 16.05
C ALA A 529 56.16 -23.42 15.04
N GLU A 530 55.52 -23.85 13.96
CA GLU A 530 54.92 -22.97 12.95
C GLU A 530 53.75 -22.17 13.54
N LEU A 531 52.83 -22.80 14.27
CA LEU A 531 51.74 -22.10 14.96
C LEU A 531 52.25 -21.09 16.01
N ARG A 532 53.30 -21.43 16.77
CA ARG A 532 53.97 -20.50 17.70
C ARG A 532 54.63 -19.31 17.01
N CYS A 533 54.99 -19.44 15.72
CA CYS A 533 55.55 -18.36 14.91
C CYS A 533 54.48 -17.53 14.18
N GLU A 534 53.33 -18.12 13.82
CA GLU A 534 52.21 -17.42 13.16
C GLU A 534 51.31 -16.65 14.12
N ILE A 535 51.04 -17.17 15.33
CA ILE A 535 50.19 -16.49 16.33
C ILE A 535 50.68 -15.04 16.59
N PRO A 536 51.98 -14.78 16.87
CA PRO A 536 52.49 -13.41 17.02
C PRO A 536 52.39 -12.53 15.76
N LYS A 537 52.39 -13.11 14.56
CA LYS A 537 52.19 -12.36 13.30
C LYS A 537 50.72 -11.95 13.15
N MET A 538 49.80 -12.87 13.43
CA MET A 538 48.37 -12.60 13.40
C MET A 538 47.94 -11.60 14.49
N GLU A 539 48.51 -11.69 15.69
CA GLU A 539 48.33 -10.68 16.74
C GLU A 539 48.90 -9.30 16.36
N LYS A 540 50.04 -9.24 15.65
CA LYS A 540 50.59 -7.97 15.15
C LYS A 540 49.72 -7.38 14.05
N ARG A 541 49.21 -8.20 13.12
CA ARG A 541 48.25 -7.77 12.10
C ARG A 541 46.97 -7.23 12.74
N LEU A 542 46.44 -7.94 13.74
CA LEU A 542 45.23 -7.54 14.47
C LEU A 542 45.43 -6.22 15.25
N ARG A 543 46.57 -6.05 15.93
CA ARG A 543 46.94 -4.78 16.58
C ARG A 543 47.08 -3.64 15.60
N ALA A 544 47.79 -3.83 14.48
CA ALA A 544 47.94 -2.81 13.44
C ALA A 544 46.60 -2.45 12.77
N THR A 545 45.62 -3.38 12.69
CA THR A 545 44.25 -3.03 12.27
C THR A 545 43.48 -2.26 13.32
N ALA A 546 43.61 -2.61 14.62
CA ALA A 546 42.95 -1.89 15.71
C ALA A 546 43.50 -0.46 15.87
N GLU A 547 44.82 -0.30 15.83
CA GLU A 547 45.50 1.01 15.85
C GLU A 547 45.07 1.88 14.65
N ARG A 548 44.90 1.28 13.46
CA ARG A 548 44.36 2.00 12.29
C ARG A 548 42.90 2.42 12.47
N VAL A 549 42.06 1.57 13.07
CA VAL A 549 40.66 1.92 13.39
C VAL A 549 40.63 3.10 14.36
N ILE A 550 41.40 3.06 15.46
CA ILE A 550 41.50 4.15 16.45
C ILE A 550 42.00 5.45 15.80
N ALA A 551 42.97 5.39 14.89
CA ALA A 551 43.44 6.54 14.13
C ALA A 551 42.35 7.11 13.20
N LEU A 552 41.57 6.26 12.53
CA LEU A 552 40.46 6.68 11.67
C LEU A 552 39.29 7.27 12.49
N GLU A 553 38.97 6.70 13.65
CA GLU A 553 37.96 7.24 14.58
C GLU A 553 38.38 8.62 15.13
N THR A 554 39.67 8.78 15.44
CA THR A 554 40.25 10.06 15.88
C THR A 554 40.18 11.10 14.76
N ALA A 555 40.62 10.76 13.54
CA ALA A 555 40.55 11.66 12.39
C ALA A 555 39.10 12.02 12.01
N LEU A 556 38.15 11.08 12.11
CA LEU A 556 36.72 11.33 11.91
C LEU A 556 36.17 12.30 12.96
N LYS A 557 36.63 12.21 14.22
CA LYS A 557 36.24 13.13 15.29
C LYS A 557 36.82 14.52 15.09
N GLU A 558 38.11 14.62 14.77
CA GLU A 558 38.75 15.90 14.43
C GLU A 558 38.12 16.57 13.21
N ALA A 559 37.73 15.80 12.18
CA ALA A 559 37.00 16.32 11.03
C ALA A 559 35.63 16.89 11.41
N LYS A 560 34.89 16.23 12.31
CA LYS A 560 33.61 16.75 12.85
C LYS A 560 33.82 18.01 13.69
N ASP A 561 34.82 18.03 14.57
CA ASP A 561 35.15 19.19 15.41
C ASP A 561 35.72 20.35 14.58
N ASN A 562 36.35 20.09 13.43
CA ASN A 562 36.73 21.10 12.44
C ASN A 562 35.50 21.68 11.74
N ALA A 563 34.63 20.84 11.18
CA ALA A 563 33.39 21.27 10.52
C ALA A 563 32.48 22.08 11.47
N ALA A 564 32.34 21.66 12.73
CA ALA A 564 31.58 22.40 13.74
C ALA A 564 32.23 23.75 14.10
N ARG A 565 33.56 23.83 14.18
CA ARG A 565 34.29 25.10 14.40
C ARG A 565 34.17 26.03 13.19
N GLU A 566 34.18 25.49 11.98
CA GLU A 566 34.06 26.24 10.74
C GLU A 566 32.64 26.75 10.51
N GLN A 567 31.61 25.92 10.74
CA GLN A 567 30.21 26.33 10.81
C GLN A 567 30.00 27.46 11.84
N LYS A 568 30.63 27.36 13.02
CA LYS A 568 30.57 28.42 14.04
C LYS A 568 31.28 29.71 13.60
N ARG A 569 32.37 29.63 12.83
CA ARG A 569 33.02 30.81 12.22
C ARG A 569 32.12 31.44 11.17
N TYR A 570 31.52 30.67 10.27
CA TYR A 570 30.55 31.18 9.29
C TYR A 570 29.36 31.86 9.98
N GLN A 571 28.81 31.26 11.04
CA GLN A 571 27.74 31.87 11.84
C GLN A 571 28.16 33.22 12.45
N GLN A 572 29.39 33.31 12.98
CA GLN A 572 29.95 34.55 13.53
C GLN A 572 30.26 35.61 12.45
N GLU A 573 30.65 35.20 11.25
CA GLU A 573 30.87 36.11 10.11
C GLU A 573 29.54 36.67 9.60
N VAL A 574 28.51 35.81 9.47
CA VAL A 574 27.13 36.19 9.11
C VAL A 574 26.55 37.21 10.10
N GLU A 575 26.66 36.96 11.41
CA GLU A 575 26.20 37.94 12.42
C GLU A 575 27.04 39.24 12.39
N ARG A 576 28.36 39.18 12.12
CA ARG A 576 29.19 40.39 12.01
C ARG A 576 28.82 41.24 10.79
N ILE A 577 28.52 40.59 9.65
CA ILE A 577 27.99 41.27 8.44
C ILE A 577 26.63 41.90 8.76
N LYS A 578 25.72 41.15 9.38
CA LYS A 578 24.38 41.59 9.80
C LYS A 578 24.40 42.75 10.80
N ASP A 579 25.40 42.84 11.67
CA ASP A 579 25.63 44.00 12.53
C ASP A 579 26.26 45.19 11.77
N SER A 580 27.18 44.95 10.83
CA SER A 580 27.77 46.03 10.02
C SER A 580 26.78 46.71 9.04
N VAL A 581 25.66 46.03 8.75
CA VAL A 581 24.56 46.55 7.92
C VAL A 581 23.55 47.38 8.74
N LYS A 582 23.67 47.44 10.08
CA LYS A 582 22.83 48.31 10.91
C LYS A 582 23.35 49.76 10.87
N PRO A 583 22.53 50.76 10.48
CA PRO A 583 22.98 52.15 10.48
C PRO A 583 23.21 52.67 11.90
N VAL A 584 24.44 53.12 12.17
CA VAL A 584 24.86 53.67 13.47
C VAL A 584 24.11 54.97 13.78
N ASN A 585 23.55 55.08 14.99
CA ASN A 585 22.95 56.31 15.49
C ASN A 585 23.57 56.73 16.83
N MET A 586 23.68 58.04 17.07
CA MET A 586 24.57 58.65 18.08
C MET A 586 23.92 58.78 19.48
N GLY A 587 24.69 58.54 20.56
CA GLY A 587 24.19 58.71 21.94
C GLY A 587 25.27 58.79 23.04
N ARG A 588 25.54 60.02 23.52
CA ARG A 588 26.39 60.36 24.70
C ARG A 588 25.88 59.64 25.99
N ARG A 589 26.60 59.51 27.13
CA ARG A 589 27.53 60.46 27.79
C ARG A 589 28.19 59.89 29.07
N GLY A 590 29.48 60.19 29.29
CA GLY A 590 30.16 60.28 30.61
C GLY A 590 30.40 59.00 31.44
N SER A 591 31.15 59.02 32.55
CA SER A 591 32.28 59.89 32.96
C SER A 591 32.92 59.39 34.28
N HIS A 592 34.23 59.11 34.27
CA HIS A 592 35.20 59.26 35.36
C HIS A 592 35.01 58.59 36.77
N LEU A 593 36.05 57.81 37.14
CA LEU A 593 36.91 57.90 38.36
C LEU A 593 37.03 56.69 39.31
N ALA A 594 38.18 56.69 40.00
CA ALA A 594 38.53 56.00 41.25
C ALA A 594 38.78 54.46 41.25
N CYS A 595 40.08 54.15 41.18
CA CYS A 595 40.73 52.95 41.72
C CYS A 595 40.37 52.67 43.20
N VAL A 596 40.29 51.40 43.61
CA VAL A 596 41.13 50.78 44.69
C VAL A 596 40.78 49.28 44.89
N SER A 597 41.79 48.51 45.30
CA SER A 597 41.75 47.10 45.75
C SER A 597 40.61 46.79 46.75
N ARG A 598 40.14 45.55 46.94
CA ARG A 598 40.94 44.41 47.47
C ARG A 598 40.10 43.12 47.51
N SER A 599 40.76 41.96 47.56
CA SER A 599 40.17 40.62 47.74
C SER A 599 39.40 40.45 49.05
N ASN A 600 38.28 39.70 49.05
CA ASN A 600 38.18 38.37 49.71
C ASN A 600 36.75 37.76 49.80
N LEU A 601 36.65 36.47 49.41
CA LEU A 601 35.89 35.35 50.03
C LEU A 601 34.34 35.35 50.18
N MET A 602 33.85 34.11 50.38
CA MET A 602 32.47 33.59 50.52
C MET A 602 31.55 33.82 49.30
N ASN A 603 30.92 32.81 48.66
CA ASN A 603 30.27 31.52 49.01
C ASN A 603 28.79 31.61 49.39
N HIS A 604 27.93 31.15 48.46
CA HIS A 604 26.61 30.51 48.68
C HIS A 604 25.49 31.36 49.36
N PRO A 605 24.22 30.88 49.39
CA PRO A 605 23.63 29.67 48.78
C PRO A 605 22.46 29.94 47.79
N GLU A 606 21.75 28.86 47.43
CA GLU A 606 20.30 28.65 47.11
C GLU A 606 19.37 29.89 47.01
N GLU A 607 18.34 29.95 46.16
CA GLU A 607 17.20 29.01 45.99
C GLU A 607 16.61 28.98 44.54
N GLU A 608 15.63 28.08 44.31
CA GLU A 608 14.60 27.97 43.23
C GLU A 608 14.80 28.70 41.87
N SER A 609 14.66 28.07 40.70
CA SER A 609 13.97 26.81 40.31
C SER A 609 14.81 25.90 39.41
#